data_AF-A0A521UM93-F1
#
_entry.id   AF-A0A521UM93-F1
#
_cell.length_a   1.000
_cell.length_b   1.000
_cell.length_c   1.000
_cell.angle_alpha   90.00
_cell.angle_beta   90.00
_cell.angle_gamma   90.00
#
_symmetry.space_group_name_H-M   'P 1'
#
loop_
_entity.id
_entity.type
_entity.pdbx_description
1 polymer ?
#
loop_
_entity_poly.entity_id
_entity_poly.type
_entity_poly.pdbx_seq_one_letter_code
_entity_poly.pdbx_strand_id
1 'polypeptide(L)'
;MLGLDIATHALGLGPDLGLEVGGRVAVGSGVFAFALRGTWQRYTMAQSAAAPCSPSGSGVSNAAAAPEAPCVSSPSGGAYDYSLSEDVVRVSLPLSYRFLRASSAFNAYVGVAPQLVLQRAETTAWNLLTTETATRFGVGGFLGAQYRLGPGSLWFEAGYAWSPVKHRVTGDSSISTVTLALGYRIAL
;
A
#
# COMPACT_ATOMS: atom_id res chain seq x y z
N MET A 1 28.12 16.54 2.97
CA MET A 1 27.20 17.33 2.13
C MET A 1 25.78 16.95 2.52
N LEU A 2 25.02 17.88 3.12
CA LEU A 2 23.60 17.71 3.42
C LEU A 2 22.83 18.06 2.14
N GLY A 3 21.88 17.24 1.70
CA GLY A 3 21.04 17.50 0.52
C GLY A 3 19.58 17.23 0.83
N LEU A 4 18.70 18.14 0.46
CA LEU A 4 17.25 18.00 0.54
C LEU A 4 16.76 17.31 -0.74
N ASP A 5 16.00 16.22 -0.61
CA ASP A 5 15.34 15.55 -1.73
C ASP A 5 13.82 15.68 -1.56
N ILE A 6 13.15 16.29 -2.56
CA ILE A 6 11.69 16.34 -2.68
C ILE A 6 11.30 15.48 -3.88
N ALA A 7 10.43 14.50 -3.69
CA ALA A 7 9.98 13.63 -4.77
C ALA A 7 8.47 13.41 -4.73
N THR A 8 7.85 13.55 -5.90
CA THR A 8 6.45 13.21 -6.13
C THR A 8 6.38 11.82 -6.76
N HIS A 9 5.62 10.93 -6.14
CA HIS A 9 5.30 9.61 -6.70
C HIS A 9 3.95 9.75 -7.42
N ALA A 10 3.85 9.26 -8.65
CA ALA A 10 2.63 9.39 -9.47
C ALA A 10 2.16 8.07 -10.10
N LEU A 11 2.95 6.99 -10.00
CA LEU A 11 2.66 5.71 -10.66
C LEU A 11 3.08 4.56 -9.76
N GLY A 12 2.13 4.05 -8.98
CA GLY A 12 2.11 2.68 -8.46
C GLY A 12 1.13 1.85 -9.30
N LEU A 13 0.80 0.62 -8.90
CA LEU A 13 -0.36 -0.10 -9.44
C LEU A 13 -1.66 0.56 -8.92
N GLY A 14 -1.88 1.82 -9.32
CA GLY A 14 -2.85 2.79 -8.80
C GLY A 14 -2.26 4.22 -8.82
N PRO A 15 -3.09 5.28 -8.93
CA PRO A 15 -2.64 6.66 -8.84
C PRO A 15 -2.27 7.00 -7.38
N ASP A 16 -1.11 6.52 -6.94
CA ASP A 16 -0.57 6.80 -5.62
C ASP A 16 -0.01 8.22 -5.63
N LEU A 17 -0.73 9.15 -5.01
CA LEU A 17 -0.20 10.50 -4.80
C LEU A 17 0.69 10.47 -3.56
N GLY A 18 1.99 10.69 -3.77
CA GLY A 18 2.97 10.67 -2.69
C GLY A 18 3.86 11.90 -2.67
N LEU A 19 4.11 12.43 -1.47
CA LEU A 19 5.13 13.44 -1.20
C LEU A 19 6.21 12.83 -0.31
N GLU A 20 7.46 12.98 -0.72
CA GLU A 20 8.62 12.61 0.09
C GLU A 20 9.51 13.84 0.33
N VAL A 21 9.90 14.06 1.58
CA VAL A 21 10.85 15.12 1.99
C VAL A 21 11.92 14.50 2.86
N GLY A 22 13.19 14.61 2.44
CA GLY A 22 14.26 13.90 3.12
C GLY A 22 15.64 14.52 2.99
N GLY A 23 16.58 13.91 3.72
CA GLY A 23 17.97 14.26 3.75
C GLY A 23 18.87 13.10 3.32
N ARG A 24 20.11 13.44 2.94
CA ARG A 24 21.16 12.45 2.68
C ARG A 24 22.49 12.84 3.29
N VAL A 25 23.25 11.84 3.70
CA VAL A 25 24.57 11.96 4.31
C VAL A 25 25.51 10.95 3.66
N ALA A 26 26.68 11.41 3.22
CA ALA A 26 27.72 10.52 2.70
C ALA A 26 28.28 9.65 3.84
N VAL A 27 28.33 8.34 3.64
CA VAL A 27 28.82 7.37 4.63
C VAL A 27 29.77 6.41 3.92
N GLY A 28 31.07 6.51 4.20
CA GLY A 28 32.11 5.70 3.56
C GLY A 28 32.11 5.85 2.03
N SER A 29 31.93 4.74 1.32
CA SER A 29 31.83 4.71 -0.15
C SER A 29 30.43 5.04 -0.69
N GLY A 30 29.41 5.07 0.17
CA GLY A 30 28.01 5.22 -0.21
C GLY A 30 27.35 6.45 0.39
N VAL A 31 26.01 6.46 0.32
CA VAL A 31 25.18 7.54 0.83
C VAL A 31 24.02 6.95 1.62
N PHE A 32 23.91 7.32 2.88
CA PHE A 32 22.71 7.06 3.67
C PHE A 32 21.67 8.15 3.41
N ALA A 33 20.41 7.78 3.25
CA ALA A 33 19.33 8.72 3.10
C ALA A 33 18.14 8.35 3.97
N PHE A 34 17.46 9.39 4.44
CA PHE A 34 16.27 9.30 5.27
C PHE A 34 15.23 10.27 4.72
N ALA A 35 13.96 9.90 4.78
CA ALA A 35 12.90 10.79 4.34
C ALA A 35 11.62 10.59 5.16
N LEU A 36 10.74 11.58 5.13
CA LEU A 36 9.35 11.43 5.52
C LEU A 36 8.53 11.33 4.24
N ARG A 37 7.82 10.21 4.05
CA ARG A 37 7.03 9.92 2.85
C ARG A 37 5.56 9.75 3.24
N GLY A 38 4.72 10.65 2.77
CA GLY A 38 3.26 10.57 2.87
C GLY A 38 2.66 10.12 1.54
N THR A 39 1.85 9.06 1.54
CA THR A 39 1.12 8.60 0.35
C THR A 39 -0.37 8.49 0.63
N TRP A 40 -1.19 8.82 -0.35
CA TRP A 40 -2.64 8.60 -0.31
C TRP A 40 -3.06 7.74 -1.51
N GLN A 41 -3.90 6.76 -1.24
CA GLN A 41 -4.49 5.87 -2.23
C GLN A 41 -5.99 5.74 -1.98
N ARG A 42 -6.77 5.72 -3.05
CA ARG A 42 -8.19 5.39 -3.01
C ARG A 42 -8.46 4.18 -3.90
N TYR A 43 -9.09 3.17 -3.33
CA TYR A 43 -9.57 1.98 -4.03
C TYR A 43 -11.09 1.99 -4.03
N THR A 44 -11.70 1.92 -5.21
CA THR A 44 -13.15 1.78 -5.35
C THR A 44 -13.45 0.50 -6.12
N MET A 45 -14.33 -0.32 -5.56
CA MET A 45 -14.82 -1.55 -6.16
C MET A 45 -16.34 -1.54 -6.13
N ALA A 46 -16.96 -1.90 -7.25
CA ALA A 46 -18.39 -2.19 -7.34
C ALA A 46 -18.51 -3.59 -7.90
N GLN A 47 -19.17 -4.48 -7.15
CA GLN A 47 -19.37 -5.88 -7.55
C GLN A 47 -20.77 -6.35 -7.15
N SER A 48 -21.33 -7.25 -7.95
CA SER A 48 -22.56 -7.97 -7.63
C SER A 48 -22.16 -9.34 -7.06
N ALA A 49 -22.52 -9.63 -5.82
CA ALA A 49 -22.26 -10.93 -5.19
C ALA A 49 -23.56 -11.72 -5.05
N ALA A 50 -23.50 -13.03 -5.33
CA ALA A 50 -24.59 -13.92 -4.95
C ALA A 50 -24.59 -14.10 -3.43
N ALA A 51 -25.78 -14.11 -2.80
CA ALA A 51 -25.89 -14.48 -1.40
C ALA A 51 -25.26 -15.88 -1.18
N PRO A 52 -24.39 -16.07 -0.18
CA PRO A 52 -23.66 -17.33 0.01
C PRO A 52 -24.53 -18.54 0.42
N CYS A 53 -25.86 -18.36 0.45
CA CYS A 53 -26.81 -19.34 0.94
C CYS A 53 -27.91 -19.55 -0.11
N SER A 54 -28.06 -20.78 -0.62
CA SER A 54 -29.25 -21.18 -1.38
C SER A 54 -30.42 -21.42 -0.41
N PRO A 55 -31.65 -20.95 -0.71
CA PRO A 55 -32.83 -21.22 0.12
C PRO A 55 -33.24 -22.70 0.13
N SER A 56 -32.68 -23.52 -0.76
CA SER A 56 -32.87 -24.97 -0.72
C SER A 56 -31.89 -25.61 0.25
N GLY A 57 -32.38 -25.99 1.43
CA GLY A 57 -31.65 -26.79 2.42
C GLY A 57 -31.27 -28.19 1.92
N SER A 58 -30.33 -28.29 0.98
CA SER A 58 -29.60 -29.54 0.72
C SER A 58 -28.21 -29.41 1.33
N GLY A 59 -28.09 -29.86 2.58
CA GLY A 59 -26.82 -30.02 3.24
C GLY A 59 -25.87 -30.86 2.39
N VAL A 60 -24.77 -30.25 1.98
CA VAL A 60 -23.54 -30.98 1.67
C VAL A 60 -22.43 -30.24 2.40
N SER A 61 -22.14 -30.70 3.60
CA SER A 61 -20.98 -30.29 4.37
C SER A 61 -19.71 -30.77 3.63
N ASN A 62 -19.15 -29.93 2.77
CA ASN A 62 -17.76 -30.11 2.37
C ASN A 62 -16.89 -29.64 3.54
N ALA A 63 -16.32 -30.62 4.24
CA ALA A 63 -15.38 -30.43 5.32
C ALA A 63 -14.08 -29.79 4.81
N ALA A 64 -14.07 -28.47 4.70
CA ALA A 64 -12.88 -27.62 4.69
C ALA A 64 -13.32 -26.24 5.19
N ALA A 65 -13.39 -26.11 6.52
CA ALA A 65 -13.94 -24.98 7.23
C ALA A 65 -13.29 -23.64 6.81
N ALA A 66 -14.01 -22.84 6.03
CA ALA A 66 -13.93 -21.39 6.12
C ALA A 66 -14.75 -20.96 7.35
N PRO A 67 -14.31 -19.98 8.16
CA PRO A 67 -15.05 -19.56 9.34
C PRO A 67 -16.45 -19.09 8.91
N GLU A 68 -17.48 -19.56 9.61
CA GLU A 68 -18.88 -19.19 9.40
C GLU A 68 -19.02 -17.66 9.32
N ALA A 69 -19.10 -17.12 8.10
CA ALA A 69 -19.56 -15.76 7.93
C ALA A 69 -21.03 -15.72 8.37
N PRO A 70 -21.45 -14.75 9.21
CA PRO A 70 -22.81 -14.69 9.71
C PRO A 70 -23.80 -14.66 8.54
N CYS A 71 -24.65 -15.70 8.46
CA CYS A 71 -25.65 -15.84 7.41
C CYS A 71 -26.71 -14.74 7.56
N VAL A 72 -26.63 -13.70 6.73
CA VAL A 72 -27.77 -12.80 6.52
C VAL A 72 -28.72 -13.49 5.54
N SER A 73 -29.86 -13.94 6.05
CA SER A 73 -30.92 -14.56 5.24
C SER A 73 -31.46 -13.54 4.22
N SER A 74 -30.99 -13.63 2.97
CA SER A 74 -31.60 -12.89 1.87
C SER A 74 -32.94 -13.57 1.50
N PRO A 75 -34.06 -12.82 1.42
CA PRO A 75 -35.39 -13.40 1.19
C PRO A 75 -35.55 -14.17 -0.12
N SER A 76 -34.62 -14.02 -1.07
CA SER A 76 -34.86 -14.46 -2.44
C SER A 76 -33.60 -14.86 -3.20
N GLY A 77 -32.62 -15.54 -2.58
CA GLY A 77 -31.49 -16.18 -3.29
C GLY A 77 -30.81 -15.32 -4.38
N GLY A 78 -30.85 -13.99 -4.22
CA GLY A 78 -30.58 -13.04 -5.29
C GLY A 78 -29.19 -12.45 -5.18
N ALA A 79 -28.63 -12.05 -6.32
CA ALA A 79 -27.45 -11.21 -6.35
C ALA A 79 -27.75 -9.88 -5.64
N TYR A 80 -26.83 -9.45 -4.78
CA TYR A 80 -26.87 -8.11 -4.20
C TYR A 80 -25.67 -7.32 -4.71
N ASP A 81 -25.92 -6.06 -5.04
CA ASP A 81 -24.87 -5.13 -5.39
C ASP A 81 -24.23 -4.60 -4.10
N TYR A 82 -22.91 -4.68 -4.03
CA TYR A 82 -22.15 -4.01 -3.00
C TYR A 82 -21.11 -3.09 -3.63
N SER A 83 -20.93 -1.92 -3.02
CA SER A 83 -19.84 -1.02 -3.35
C SER A 83 -18.93 -0.88 -2.13
N LEU A 84 -17.62 -0.94 -2.37
CA LEU A 84 -16.57 -0.76 -1.38
C LEU A 84 -15.68 0.39 -1.85
N SER A 85 -15.59 1.44 -1.05
CA SER A 85 -14.64 2.52 -1.23
C SER A 85 -13.67 2.53 -0.05
N GLU A 86 -12.39 2.39 -0.32
CA GLU A 86 -11.33 2.34 0.67
C GLU A 86 -10.30 3.43 0.43
N ASP A 87 -10.10 4.29 1.42
CA ASP A 87 -9.07 5.31 1.48
C ASP A 87 -7.93 4.85 2.39
N VAL A 88 -6.71 4.83 1.86
CA VAL A 88 -5.50 4.44 2.58
C VAL A 88 -4.49 5.59 2.55
N VAL A 89 -4.20 6.14 3.73
CA VAL A 89 -3.10 7.10 3.94
C VAL A 89 -1.95 6.35 4.61
N ARG A 90 -0.74 6.50 4.08
CA ARG A 90 0.48 5.99 4.72
C ARG A 90 1.45 7.11 5.00
N VAL A 91 1.94 7.16 6.22
CA VAL A 91 3.04 8.02 6.64
C VAL A 91 4.20 7.11 6.98
N SER A 92 5.26 7.16 6.18
CA SER A 92 6.42 6.28 6.28
C SER A 92 7.70 7.07 6.49
N LEU A 93 8.68 6.43 7.11
CA LEU A 93 10.03 6.95 7.30
C LEU A 93 11.02 6.07 6.52
N PRO A 94 11.19 6.27 5.19
CA PRO A 94 12.18 5.53 4.42
C PRO A 94 13.61 5.80 4.92
N LEU A 95 14.34 4.74 5.20
CA LEU A 95 15.76 4.73 5.52
C LEU A 95 16.46 3.86 4.48
N SER A 96 17.39 4.41 3.71
CA SER A 96 18.03 3.71 2.60
C SER A 96 19.53 3.93 2.55
N TYR A 97 20.23 2.93 2.01
CA TYR A 97 21.64 2.99 1.69
C TYR A 97 21.85 2.87 0.18
N ARG A 98 22.50 3.87 -0.39
CA ARG A 98 22.96 3.93 -1.77
C ARG A 98 24.41 3.44 -1.83
N PHE A 99 24.67 2.41 -2.64
CA PHE A 99 25.96 1.72 -2.64
C PHE A 99 27.11 2.56 -3.21
N LEU A 100 26.79 3.47 -4.13
CA LEU A 100 27.78 4.31 -4.80
C LEU A 100 27.75 5.75 -4.29
N ARG A 101 28.81 6.50 -4.57
CA ARG A 101 28.91 7.93 -4.23
C ARG A 101 27.84 8.73 -4.97
N ALA A 102 27.44 9.87 -4.39
CA ALA A 102 26.45 10.78 -4.99
C ALA A 102 26.84 11.33 -6.37
N SER A 103 28.13 11.32 -6.72
CA SER A 103 28.63 11.76 -8.03
C SER A 103 28.45 10.71 -9.14
N SER A 104 28.20 9.45 -8.80
CA SER A 104 28.09 8.35 -9.76
C SER A 104 26.90 8.55 -10.70
N ALA A 105 27.08 8.18 -11.98
CA ALA A 105 26.00 8.21 -12.97
C ALA A 105 24.90 7.19 -12.66
N PHE A 106 25.28 6.06 -12.07
CA PHE A 106 24.35 5.02 -11.64
C PHE A 106 24.48 4.79 -10.13
N ASN A 107 23.36 4.49 -9.46
CA ASN A 107 23.35 4.11 -8.05
C ASN A 107 22.23 3.13 -7.76
N ALA A 108 22.55 1.98 -7.17
CA ALA A 108 21.56 1.06 -6.62
C ALA A 108 21.41 1.33 -5.12
N TYR A 109 20.20 1.12 -4.60
CA TYR A 109 19.90 1.31 -3.19
C TYR A 109 18.93 0.27 -2.67
N VAL A 110 19.01 0.07 -1.36
CA VAL A 110 18.09 -0.75 -0.58
C VAL A 110 17.71 0.02 0.67
N GLY A 111 16.51 -0.20 1.17
CA GLY A 111 16.01 0.49 2.35
C GLY A 111 14.86 -0.23 3.04
N VAL A 112 14.56 0.30 4.21
CA VAL A 112 13.42 -0.09 5.04
C VAL A 112 12.59 1.15 5.33
N ALA A 113 11.29 0.96 5.50
CA ALA A 113 10.33 2.04 5.73
C ALA A 113 9.34 1.61 6.83
N PRO A 114 9.64 1.84 8.12
CA PRO A 114 8.60 1.83 9.13
C PRO A 114 7.51 2.83 8.76
N GLN A 115 6.25 2.45 8.96
CA GLN A 115 5.11 3.21 8.49
C GLN A 115 3.90 3.12 9.41
N LEU A 116 3.13 4.20 9.44
CA LEU A 116 1.79 4.28 9.99
C LEU A 116 0.79 4.27 8.83
N VAL A 117 -0.16 3.35 8.88
CA VAL A 117 -1.22 3.17 7.89
C VAL A 117 -2.55 3.56 8.53
N LEU A 118 -3.21 4.56 7.96
CA LEU A 118 -4.56 4.95 8.30
C LEU A 118 -5.48 4.51 7.16
N GLN A 119 -6.49 3.73 7.49
CA GLN A 119 -7.42 3.14 6.55
C GLN A 119 -8.84 3.56 6.93
N ARG A 120 -9.63 3.93 5.92
CA ARG A 120 -11.05 4.19 6.02
C ARG A 120 -11.76 3.42 4.91
N ALA A 121 -12.62 2.48 5.27
CA ALA A 121 -13.43 1.72 4.35
C ALA A 121 -14.91 2.11 4.50
N GLU A 122 -15.58 2.33 3.37
CA GLU A 122 -17.00 2.61 3.26
C GLU A 122 -17.62 1.53 2.40
N THR A 123 -18.52 0.75 2.98
CA THR A 123 -19.26 -0.31 2.28
C THR A 123 -20.73 0.07 2.20
N THR A 124 -21.30 0.04 1.01
CA THR A 124 -22.75 0.15 0.81
C THR A 124 -23.31 -1.20 0.38
N ALA A 125 -24.20 -1.78 1.17
CA ALA A 125 -24.93 -2.99 0.82
C ALA A 125 -26.38 -2.86 1.29
N TRP A 126 -27.35 -3.25 0.45
CA TRP A 126 -28.80 -3.11 0.75
C TRP A 126 -29.24 -1.68 1.13
N ASN A 127 -28.62 -0.64 0.56
CA ASN A 127 -28.80 0.77 0.95
C ASN A 127 -28.38 1.11 2.40
N LEU A 128 -27.68 0.21 3.10
CA LEU A 128 -27.00 0.52 4.36
C LEU A 128 -25.54 0.89 4.09
N LEU A 129 -25.14 2.05 4.59
CA LEU A 129 -23.75 2.51 4.60
C LEU A 129 -23.08 2.06 5.92
N THR A 130 -22.00 1.30 5.81
CA THR A 130 -21.14 0.93 6.93
C THR A 130 -19.77 1.57 6.74
N THR A 131 -19.27 2.26 7.75
CA THR A 131 -17.94 2.88 7.73
C THR A 131 -17.05 2.23 8.78
N GLU A 132 -15.89 1.76 8.36
CA GLU A 132 -14.84 1.23 9.22
C GLU A 132 -13.59 2.11 9.13
N THR A 133 -12.96 2.40 10.27
CA THR A 133 -11.68 3.10 10.32
C THR A 133 -10.67 2.29 11.13
N ALA A 134 -9.44 2.21 10.63
CA ALA A 134 -8.36 1.49 11.26
C ALA A 134 -7.05 2.27 11.18
N THR A 135 -6.24 2.18 12.24
CA THR A 135 -4.87 2.71 12.26
C THR A 135 -3.93 1.59 12.67
N ARG A 136 -2.88 1.37 11.88
CA ARG A 136 -1.95 0.24 12.05
C ARG A 136 -0.51 0.67 11.80
N PHE A 137 0.40 0.02 12.50
CA PHE A 137 1.83 0.13 12.23
C PHE A 137 2.25 -0.99 11.29
N GLY A 138 3.05 -0.65 10.28
CA GLY A 138 3.63 -1.59 9.36
C GLY A 138 5.12 -1.30 9.14
N VAL A 139 5.75 -2.18 8.37
CA VAL A 139 7.11 -2.02 7.90
C VAL A 139 7.17 -2.46 6.44
N GLY A 140 7.90 -1.70 5.63
CA GLY A 140 8.22 -2.08 4.26
C GLY A 140 9.71 -2.19 4.03
N GLY A 141 10.09 -3.01 3.06
CA GLY A 141 11.40 -3.01 2.44
C GLY A 141 11.29 -2.54 1.00
N PHE A 142 12.30 -1.86 0.51
CA PHE A 142 12.36 -1.45 -0.88
C PHE A 142 13.79 -1.52 -1.41
N LEU A 143 13.90 -1.70 -2.71
CA LEU A 143 15.14 -1.61 -3.46
C LEU A 143 14.90 -0.83 -4.73
N GLY A 144 15.93 -0.17 -5.21
CA GLY A 144 15.79 0.66 -6.39
C GLY A 144 17.11 0.98 -7.05
N ALA A 145 16.98 1.62 -8.19
CA ALA A 145 18.10 2.12 -8.96
C ALA A 145 17.83 3.55 -9.40
N GLN A 146 18.88 4.35 -9.47
CA GLN A 146 18.88 5.71 -9.97
C GLN A 146 19.94 5.83 -11.06
N TYR A 147 19.56 6.46 -12.16
CA TYR A 147 20.44 6.77 -13.28
C TYR A 147 20.36 8.27 -13.60
N ARG A 148 21.50 8.95 -13.56
CA ARG A 148 21.63 10.35 -13.99
C ARG A 148 21.48 10.41 -15.51
N LEU A 149 20.48 11.15 -15.96
CA LEU A 149 20.17 11.33 -17.38
C LEU A 149 19.96 12.82 -17.65
N GLY A 150 20.92 13.44 -18.33
CA GLY A 150 20.88 14.86 -18.68
C GLY A 150 20.80 15.78 -17.44
N PRO A 151 19.88 16.77 -17.41
CA PRO A 151 19.72 17.69 -16.28
C PRO A 151 19.03 17.06 -15.07
N GLY A 152 18.71 15.77 -15.11
CA GLY A 152 17.95 15.09 -14.06
C GLY A 152 18.45 13.68 -13.75
N SER A 153 17.59 12.94 -13.06
CA SER A 153 17.81 11.52 -12.79
C SER A 153 16.53 10.73 -12.93
N LEU A 154 16.62 9.62 -13.65
CA LEU A 154 15.60 8.59 -13.71
C LEU A 154 15.77 7.68 -12.50
N TRP A 155 14.66 7.31 -11.85
CA TRP A 155 14.69 6.41 -10.70
C TRP A 155 13.60 5.36 -10.84
N PHE A 156 13.94 4.15 -10.40
CA PHE A 156 13.04 3.01 -10.31
C PHE A 156 13.10 2.46 -8.89
N GLU A 157 11.95 2.10 -8.33
CA GLU A 157 11.82 1.52 -7.00
C GLU A 157 10.84 0.34 -7.04
N ALA A 158 11.22 -0.76 -6.41
CA ALA A 158 10.36 -1.87 -6.10
C ALA A 158 10.28 -2.02 -4.58
N GLY A 159 9.07 -2.08 -4.05
CA GLY A 159 8.80 -2.11 -2.62
C GLY A 159 7.82 -3.21 -2.24
N TYR A 160 8.01 -3.75 -1.04
CA TYR A 160 7.05 -4.61 -0.38
C TYR A 160 6.80 -4.07 1.02
N ALA A 161 5.53 -3.87 1.34
CA ALA A 161 5.06 -3.40 2.63
C ALA A 161 4.20 -4.45 3.29
N TRP A 162 4.36 -4.61 4.60
CA TRP A 162 3.55 -5.50 5.43
C TRP A 162 3.07 -4.76 6.68
N SER A 163 1.82 -5.02 7.06
CA SER A 163 1.19 -4.47 8.26
C SER A 163 0.27 -5.54 8.88
N PRO A 164 0.50 -5.96 10.14
CA PRO A 164 -0.36 -6.91 10.82
C PRO A 164 -1.71 -6.27 11.15
N VAL A 165 -2.81 -6.98 10.84
CA VAL A 165 -4.17 -6.56 11.16
C VAL A 165 -4.82 -7.59 12.07
N LYS A 166 -5.08 -7.20 13.31
CA LYS A 166 -5.94 -7.98 14.21
C LYS A 166 -7.39 -7.59 13.98
N HIS A 167 -8.18 -8.45 13.35
CA HIS A 167 -9.63 -8.31 13.30
C HIS A 167 -10.24 -9.01 14.51
N ARG A 168 -11.14 -8.32 15.24
CA ARG A 168 -11.83 -8.92 16.41
C ARG A 168 -12.78 -10.06 16.03
N VAL A 169 -13.21 -10.14 14.77
CA VAL A 169 -14.24 -11.08 14.29
C VAL A 169 -13.68 -12.15 13.35
N THR A 170 -12.58 -11.87 12.64
CA THR A 170 -12.12 -12.69 11.48
C THR A 170 -10.77 -13.39 11.70
N GLY A 171 -10.09 -13.17 12.83
CA GLY A 171 -8.76 -13.71 13.11
C GLY A 171 -7.60 -12.82 12.63
N ASP A 172 -6.37 -13.29 12.84
CA ASP A 172 -5.15 -12.59 12.43
C ASP A 172 -5.06 -12.55 10.89
N SER A 173 -5.05 -11.34 10.32
CA SER A 173 -4.84 -11.11 8.88
C SER A 173 -3.68 -10.13 8.68
N SER A 174 -3.10 -10.10 7.49
CA SER A 174 -2.03 -9.15 7.16
C SER A 174 -2.36 -8.38 5.89
N ILE A 175 -2.24 -7.05 5.94
CA ILE A 175 -2.26 -6.22 4.76
C ILE A 175 -0.84 -6.19 4.20
N SER A 176 -0.69 -6.66 2.96
CA SER A 176 0.56 -6.54 2.22
C SER A 176 0.36 -5.73 0.96
N THR A 177 1.36 -4.92 0.61
CA THR A 177 1.34 -4.09 -0.60
C THR A 177 2.63 -4.30 -1.37
N VAL A 178 2.51 -4.54 -2.68
CA VAL A 178 3.63 -4.50 -3.62
C VAL A 178 3.57 -3.16 -4.34
N THR A 179 4.69 -2.46 -4.39
CA THR A 179 4.81 -1.17 -5.07
C THR A 179 5.88 -1.29 -6.14
N LEU A 180 5.57 -0.77 -7.32
CA LEU A 180 6.51 -0.53 -8.40
C LEU A 180 6.38 0.93 -8.79
N ALA A 181 7.48 1.66 -8.82
CA ALA A 181 7.49 3.06 -9.14
C ALA A 181 8.63 3.40 -10.10
N LEU A 182 8.34 4.32 -11.02
CA LEU A 182 9.27 4.89 -11.99
C LEU A 182 9.04 6.38 -12.04
N GLY A 183 10.12 7.17 -12.05
CA GLY A 183 9.99 8.61 -12.18
C GLY A 183 11.25 9.28 -12.68
N TYR A 184 11.12 10.59 -12.94
CA TYR A 184 12.20 11.46 -13.36
C TYR A 184 12.26 12.68 -12.43
N ARG A 185 13.43 12.97 -11.88
CA ARG A 185 13.68 14.13 -11.03
C ARG A 185 14.51 15.14 -11.80
N ILE A 186 14.02 16.36 -11.96
CA ILE A 186 14.76 17.47 -12.58
C ILE A 186 15.61 18.13 -11.48
N ALA A 187 16.92 18.25 -11.71
CA ALA A 187 17.73 19.16 -10.93
C ALA A 187 17.69 20.52 -11.65
N LEU A 188 16.96 21.48 -11.08
CA LEU A 188 16.98 22.88 -11.49
C LEU A 188 18.15 23.61 -10.84
#